data_AF-A0A2D5ILV5-F1
#
_entry.id   AF-A0A2D5ILV5-F1
#
_cell.length_a   1.000
_cell.length_b   1.000
_cell.length_c   1.000
_cell.angle_alpha   90.00
_cell.angle_beta   90.00
_cell.angle_gamma   90.00
#
_symmetry.space_group_name_H-M   'P 1'
#
loop_
_entity.id
_entity.type
_entity.pdbx_description
1 polymer ?
#
loop_
_entity_poly.entity_id
_entity_poly.type
_entity_poly.pdbx_seq_one_letter_code
_entity_poly.pdbx_strand_id
1 'polypeptide(L)'
;APESGNDADKDAEATSVIKVPASEWKQGKPLAAQGLDITTRRPRIPVTAWLSYRPKYNPVARVEFDRTGKPKRASLLVRSQEPNLDERLIDMLYRWRAKGARLKLLTGDQTVTIELQLLLN
;
A
#
# COMPACT_ATOMS: atom_id res chain seq x y z
N ALA A 1 -19.52 -0.43 34.45
CA ALA A 1 -18.98 -1.00 33.20
C ALA A 1 -20.01 -0.79 32.10
N PRO A 2 -19.59 -0.37 30.90
CA PRO A 2 -20.32 -0.78 29.72
C PRO A 2 -19.41 -1.41 28.68
N GLU A 3 -19.94 -2.48 28.13
CA GLU A 3 -19.43 -3.33 27.08
C GLU A 3 -19.50 -2.54 25.76
N SER A 4 -18.41 -2.50 24.98
CA SER A 4 -18.41 -1.93 23.63
C SER A 4 -18.21 -3.05 22.62
N GLY A 5 -19.19 -3.12 21.71
CA GLY A 5 -19.46 -4.19 20.77
C GLY A 5 -18.28 -4.54 19.88
N ASN A 6 -18.07 -5.85 19.80
CA ASN A 6 -17.17 -6.50 18.87
C ASN A 6 -17.91 -6.69 17.53
N ASP A 7 -18.03 -5.60 16.77
CA ASP A 7 -18.61 -5.60 15.42
C ASP A 7 -17.53 -5.19 14.40
N ALA A 8 -16.51 -6.04 14.25
CA ALA A 8 -15.47 -5.87 13.22
C ALA A 8 -15.10 -7.20 12.53
N ASP A 9 -15.95 -8.22 12.62
CA ASP A 9 -15.65 -9.59 12.18
C ASP A 9 -16.63 -10.12 11.11
N LYS A 10 -17.17 -9.25 10.24
CA LYS A 10 -18.20 -9.69 9.28
C LYS A 10 -17.96 -9.51 7.79
N ASP A 11 -16.80 -8.98 7.38
CA ASP A 11 -16.45 -8.88 5.95
C ASP A 11 -14.92 -9.01 5.74
N ALA A 12 -14.32 -10.08 6.26
CA ALA A 12 -12.95 -10.45 5.91
C ALA A 12 -12.98 -11.64 4.94
N GLU A 13 -13.46 -11.41 3.71
CA GLU A 13 -13.09 -12.25 2.58
C GLU A 13 -11.56 -12.40 2.61
N ALA A 14 -11.07 -13.64 2.82
CA ALA A 14 -9.72 -13.97 3.24
C ALA A 14 -8.63 -13.10 2.58
N THR A 15 -8.26 -12.01 3.25
CA THR A 15 -7.26 -11.05 2.77
C THR A 15 -6.06 -11.14 3.69
N SER A 16 -4.96 -11.68 3.19
CA SER A 16 -3.71 -11.68 3.95
C SER A 16 -3.13 -10.27 3.95
N VAL A 17 -3.02 -9.67 5.14
CA VAL A 17 -2.39 -8.35 5.33
C VAL A 17 -0.90 -8.54 5.58
N ILE A 18 -0.09 -8.03 4.65
CA ILE A 18 1.37 -8.09 4.72
C ILE A 18 1.90 -6.75 5.20
N LYS A 19 2.41 -6.69 6.43
CA LYS A 19 3.10 -5.51 6.96
C LYS A 19 4.56 -5.52 6.52
N VAL A 20 4.98 -4.51 5.77
CA VAL A 20 6.35 -4.40 5.26
C VAL A 20 7.13 -3.37 6.07
N PRO A 21 8.20 -3.77 6.78
CA PRO A 21 9.06 -2.83 7.45
C PRO A 21 9.84 -1.98 6.42
N ALA A 22 10.01 -0.69 6.70
CA ALA A 22 10.65 0.25 5.78
C ALA A 22 12.10 -0.13 5.40
N SER A 23 12.78 -0.92 6.24
CA SER A 23 14.15 -1.41 5.98
C SER A 23 14.21 -2.41 4.81
N GLU A 24 13.20 -3.28 4.70
CA GLU A 24 13.11 -4.29 3.62
C GLU A 24 12.80 -3.63 2.26
N TRP A 25 12.10 -2.50 2.28
CA TRP A 25 11.82 -1.70 1.08
C TRP A 25 13.05 -0.96 0.53
N LYS A 26 13.87 -0.38 1.43
CA LYS A 26 15.02 0.44 1.06
C LYS A 26 16.10 -0.32 0.29
N GLN A 27 16.18 -1.64 0.45
CA GLN A 27 17.26 -2.45 -0.14
C GLN A 27 17.03 -2.83 -1.60
N GLY A 28 15.96 -2.34 -2.26
CA GLY A 28 15.63 -2.74 -3.64
C GLY A 28 15.31 -4.24 -3.77
N LYS A 29 15.17 -4.94 -2.65
CA LYS A 29 14.70 -6.30 -2.58
C LYS A 29 13.17 -6.23 -2.67
N PRO A 30 12.55 -6.83 -3.70
CA PRO A 30 11.11 -6.95 -3.72
C PRO A 30 10.65 -7.69 -2.45
N LEU A 31 9.37 -7.56 -2.09
CA LEU A 31 8.71 -8.31 -1.00
C LEU A 31 8.61 -9.83 -1.30
N ALA A 32 9.59 -10.37 -2.05
CA ALA A 32 9.72 -11.76 -2.43
C ALA A 32 9.73 -12.70 -1.23
N ALA A 33 10.09 -12.21 -0.04
CA ALA A 33 10.04 -12.95 1.22
C ALA A 33 8.66 -13.51 1.57
N GLN A 34 7.56 -12.98 0.98
CA GLN A 34 6.20 -13.52 1.16
C GLN A 34 5.57 -14.04 -0.14
N GLY A 35 6.39 -14.38 -1.13
CA GLY A 35 5.93 -14.88 -2.43
C GLY A 35 5.24 -13.81 -3.29
N LEU A 36 5.52 -12.52 -3.02
CA LEU A 36 4.99 -11.37 -3.75
C LEU A 36 6.13 -10.45 -4.21
N ASP A 37 6.41 -10.44 -5.51
CA ASP A 37 7.25 -9.44 -6.14
C ASP A 37 6.43 -8.18 -6.42
N ILE A 38 6.83 -7.01 -5.89
CA ILE A 38 6.11 -5.75 -6.09
C ILE A 38 6.98 -4.82 -6.93
N THR A 39 6.51 -4.55 -8.14
CA THR A 39 7.06 -3.50 -9.01
C THR A 39 6.47 -2.16 -8.63
N THR A 40 7.32 -1.29 -8.13
CA THR A 40 6.98 0.03 -7.59
C THR A 40 7.13 1.08 -8.68
N ARG A 41 6.37 2.17 -8.58
CA ARG A 41 6.52 3.34 -9.45
C ARG A 41 6.67 4.57 -8.57
N ARG A 42 7.52 5.51 -8.99
CA ARG A 42 7.65 6.82 -8.35
C ARG A 42 6.48 7.73 -8.73
N PRO A 43 6.07 8.67 -7.87
CA PRO A 43 4.99 9.58 -8.19
C PRO A 43 5.46 10.57 -9.26
N ARG A 44 4.59 10.92 -10.19
CA ARG A 44 4.91 11.87 -11.27
C ARG A 44 4.74 13.29 -10.75
N ILE A 45 5.72 13.76 -9.99
CA ILE A 45 5.72 15.11 -9.40
C ILE A 45 6.91 15.88 -9.97
N PRO A 46 6.69 17.08 -10.55
CA PRO A 46 7.79 17.92 -10.97
C PRO A 46 8.61 18.36 -9.74
N VAL A 47 9.93 18.45 -9.91
CA VAL A 47 10.87 18.74 -8.80
C VAL A 47 10.51 20.03 -8.07
N THR A 48 10.04 21.06 -8.78
CA THR A 48 9.61 22.34 -8.21
C THR A 48 8.40 22.22 -7.28
N ALA A 49 7.41 21.40 -7.65
CA ALA A 49 6.29 21.08 -6.77
C ALA A 49 6.78 20.26 -5.57
N TRP A 50 7.76 19.38 -5.78
CA TRP A 50 8.33 18.55 -4.72
C TRP A 50 8.97 19.38 -3.60
N LEU A 51 9.70 20.43 -3.95
CA LEU A 51 10.30 21.36 -3.00
C LEU A 51 9.28 22.20 -2.22
N SER A 52 8.07 22.35 -2.75
CA SER A 52 7.01 23.16 -2.14
C SER A 52 6.24 22.41 -1.05
N TYR A 53 6.23 21.08 -1.09
CA TYR A 53 5.53 20.30 -0.08
C TYR A 53 6.29 20.29 1.26
N ARG A 54 5.52 20.29 2.35
CA ARG A 54 6.01 20.22 3.73
C ARG A 54 5.32 19.08 4.50
N PRO A 55 5.53 17.81 4.10
CA PRO A 55 4.90 16.68 4.76
C PRO A 55 5.33 16.61 6.22
N LYS A 56 4.36 16.55 7.13
CA LYS A 56 4.60 16.43 8.58
C LYS A 56 4.94 15.01 8.99
N TYR A 57 4.44 14.02 8.24
CA TYR A 57 4.62 12.61 8.52
C TYR A 57 4.95 11.82 7.25
N ASN A 58 5.64 10.69 7.44
CA ASN A 58 5.81 9.68 6.40
C ASN A 58 4.51 8.86 6.30
N PRO A 59 3.80 8.89 5.16
CA PRO A 59 2.50 8.24 5.04
C PRO A 59 2.63 6.72 5.05
N VAL A 60 1.60 6.05 5.55
CA VAL A 60 1.49 4.58 5.51
C VAL A 60 0.45 4.23 4.47
N ALA A 61 0.87 3.54 3.42
CA ALA A 61 0.03 3.11 2.32
C ALA A 61 -0.51 1.70 2.57
N ARG A 62 -1.78 1.49 2.21
CA ARG A 62 -2.41 0.17 2.04
C ARG A 62 -2.74 -0.03 0.57
N VAL A 63 -2.36 -1.16 0.00
CA VAL A 63 -2.69 -1.54 -1.38
C VAL A 63 -3.22 -2.95 -1.42
N GLU A 64 -4.33 -3.14 -2.11
CA GLU A 64 -5.00 -4.44 -2.27
C GLU A 64 -4.85 -4.86 -3.74
N PHE A 65 -4.03 -5.89 -3.99
CA PHE A 65 -3.77 -6.41 -5.32
C PHE A 65 -4.70 -7.58 -5.65
N ASP A 66 -5.32 -7.55 -6.83
CA ASP A 66 -6.09 -8.70 -7.34
C ASP A 66 -5.17 -9.78 -7.93
N ARG A 67 -5.73 -10.94 -8.32
CA ARG A 67 -4.99 -12.08 -8.92
C ARG A 67 -4.14 -11.74 -10.15
N THR A 68 -4.48 -10.69 -10.88
CA THR A 68 -3.72 -10.17 -12.03
C THR A 68 -2.54 -9.30 -11.62
N GLY A 69 -2.42 -8.99 -10.33
CA GLY A 69 -1.38 -8.14 -9.78
C GLY A 69 -1.63 -6.65 -9.97
N LYS A 70 -2.85 -6.25 -10.34
CA LYS A 70 -3.23 -4.84 -10.40
C LYS A 70 -3.80 -4.41 -9.05
N PRO A 71 -3.59 -3.15 -8.64
CA PRO A 71 -4.23 -2.59 -7.46
C PRO A 71 -5.72 -2.45 -7.72
N LYS A 72 -6.53 -3.10 -6.88
CA LYS A 72 -7.98 -2.93 -6.86
C LYS A 72 -8.39 -1.77 -5.95
N ARG A 73 -7.68 -1.59 -4.84
CA ARG A 73 -7.86 -0.50 -3.87
C ARG A 73 -6.51 -0.02 -3.37
N ALA A 74 -6.37 1.29 -3.19
CA ALA A 74 -5.20 1.90 -2.58
C ALA A 74 -5.60 3.10 -1.72
N SER A 75 -5.02 3.19 -0.53
CA SER A 75 -5.35 4.21 0.46
C SER A 75 -4.13 4.58 1.30
N LEU A 76 -4.16 5.76 1.93
CA LEU A 76 -3.21 6.13 2.98
C LEU A 76 -3.88 5.94 4.34
N LEU A 77 -3.38 4.96 5.12
CA LEU A 77 -3.77 4.73 6.52
C LEU A 77 -3.27 5.86 7.42
N VAL A 78 -2.05 6.33 7.14
CA VAL A 78 -1.47 7.55 7.73
C VAL A 78 -1.17 8.49 6.59
N ARG A 79 -1.68 9.72 6.68
CA ARG A 79 -1.49 10.78 5.69
C ARG A 79 -0.27 11.63 5.99
N SER A 80 0.31 12.24 4.97
CA SER A 80 1.47 13.12 5.13
C SER A 80 1.13 14.49 5.72
N GLN A 81 -0.16 14.82 5.82
CA GLN A 81 -0.71 16.15 6.13
C GLN A 81 -0.52 17.18 5.01
N GLU A 82 -0.18 16.71 3.80
CA GLU A 82 -0.12 17.52 2.59
C GLU A 82 -1.13 16.94 1.58
N PRO A 83 -2.37 17.45 1.51
CA PRO A 83 -3.45 16.81 0.75
C PRO A 83 -3.14 16.64 -0.74
N ASN A 84 -2.59 17.68 -1.37
CA ASN A 84 -2.17 17.61 -2.78
C ASN A 84 -1.07 16.57 -3.04
N LEU A 85 -0.23 16.31 -2.03
CA LEU A 85 0.76 15.24 -2.12
C LEU A 85 0.09 13.88 -1.92
N ASP A 86 -0.73 13.75 -0.86
CA ASP A 86 -1.43 12.51 -0.55
C ASP A 86 -2.21 11.97 -1.77
N GLU A 87 -2.90 12.84 -2.51
CA GLU A 87 -3.59 12.46 -3.76
C GLU A 87 -2.64 11.91 -4.83
N ARG A 88 -1.47 12.54 -5.01
CA ARG A 88 -0.45 12.08 -5.97
C ARG A 88 0.20 10.78 -5.53
N LEU A 89 0.36 10.56 -4.23
CA LEU A 89 0.82 9.28 -3.69
C LEU A 89 -0.21 8.19 -3.94
N ILE A 90 -1.50 8.47 -3.76
CA ILE A 90 -2.57 7.50 -4.04
C ILE A 90 -2.59 7.15 -5.54
N ASP A 91 -2.56 8.13 -6.44
CA ASP A 91 -2.48 7.88 -7.91
C ASP A 91 -1.25 7.02 -8.26
N MET A 92 -0.11 7.27 -7.63
CA MET A 92 1.10 6.47 -7.79
C MET A 92 0.88 5.01 -7.36
N LEU A 93 0.22 4.75 -6.23
CA LEU A 93 -0.03 3.38 -5.74
C LEU A 93 -0.84 2.55 -6.75
N TYR A 94 -1.82 3.15 -7.44
CA TYR A 94 -2.60 2.47 -8.49
C TYR A 94 -1.75 2.05 -9.72
N ARG A 95 -0.54 2.60 -9.86
CA ARG A 95 0.40 2.25 -10.93
C ARG A 95 1.38 1.14 -10.53
N TRP A 96 1.38 0.74 -9.28
CA TRP A 96 2.20 -0.38 -8.82
C TRP A 96 1.66 -1.69 -9.38
N ARG A 97 2.52 -2.71 -9.47
CA ARG A 97 2.13 -4.04 -9.92
C ARG A 97 2.71 -5.08 -8.99
N ALA A 98 1.97 -6.13 -8.75
CA ALA A 98 2.44 -7.28 -7.99
C ALA A 98 2.50 -8.51 -8.89
N LYS A 99 3.41 -9.42 -8.59
CA LYS A 99 3.56 -10.73 -9.24
C LYS A 99 3.93 -11.75 -8.16
N GLY A 100 3.77 -13.03 -8.42
CA GLY A 100 4.29 -14.09 -7.54
C GLY A 100 3.26 -15.14 -7.17
N ALA A 101 3.72 -16.15 -6.42
CA ALA A 101 2.92 -17.32 -6.07
C ALA A 101 1.69 -16.96 -5.23
N ARG A 102 1.78 -15.94 -4.36
CA ARG A 102 0.67 -15.52 -3.50
C ARG A 102 -0.57 -15.09 -4.29
N LEU A 103 -0.37 -14.40 -5.42
CA LEU A 103 -1.48 -13.97 -6.29
C LEU A 103 -2.15 -15.13 -7.02
N LYS A 104 -1.40 -16.21 -7.31
CA LYS A 104 -1.93 -17.41 -7.98
C LYS A 104 -2.87 -18.21 -7.07
N LEU A 105 -2.78 -18.01 -5.76
CA LEU A 105 -3.66 -18.64 -4.78
C LEU A 105 -4.99 -17.89 -4.63
N LEU A 106 -5.12 -16.68 -5.19
CA LEU A 106 -6.34 -15.91 -5.13
C LEU A 106 -7.41 -16.49 -6.07
N THR A 107 -8.63 -16.59 -5.56
CA THR A 107 -9.81 -17.06 -6.31
C THR A 107 -10.90 -16.00 -6.30
N GLY A 108 -11.69 -15.95 -7.38
CA GLY A 108 -12.76 -14.97 -7.51
C GLY A 108 -12.28 -13.53 -7.35
N ASP A 109 -12.80 -12.86 -6.33
CA ASP A 109 -12.59 -11.44 -6.04
C ASP A 109 -11.59 -11.17 -4.90
N GLN A 110 -10.95 -12.23 -4.40
CA GLN A 110 -9.94 -12.14 -3.33
C GLN A 110 -8.77 -11.24 -3.74
N THR A 111 -8.19 -10.58 -2.74
CA THR A 111 -7.02 -9.72 -2.91
C THR A 111 -5.92 -10.06 -1.91
N VAL A 112 -4.68 -9.70 -2.25
CA VAL A 112 -3.58 -9.64 -1.29
C VAL A 112 -3.42 -8.20 -0.84
N THR A 113 -3.51 -7.95 0.46
CA THR A 113 -3.27 -6.62 1.03
C THR A 113 -1.83 -6.47 1.48
N ILE A 114 -1.23 -5.35 1.13
CA ILE A 114 0.05 -4.91 1.67
C ILE A 114 -0.13 -3.59 2.42
N GLU A 115 0.60 -3.42 3.50
CA GLU A 115 0.73 -2.18 4.25
C GLU A 115 2.20 -1.83 4.39
N LEU A 116 2.58 -0.61 4.01
CA LEU A 116 3.97 -0.15 4.06
C LEU A 116 4.07 1.34 4.30
N GLN A 117 5.18 1.77 4.89
CA GLN A 117 5.48 3.18 5.07
C GLN A 117 6.21 3.74 3.84
N LEU A 118 5.67 4.81 3.26
CA LEU A 118 6.30 5.59 2.20
C LEU A 118 7.32 6.54 2.83
N LEU A 119 8.55 6.50 2.33
CA LEU A 119 9.61 7.38 2.78
C LEU A 119 9.66 8.60 1.85
N LEU A 120 9.25 9.75 2.37
CA LEU A 120 9.31 11.03 1.68
C LEU A 120 10.67 11.67 2.03
N ASN A 121 11.69 11.37 1.23
CA ASN A 121 13.05 11.86 1.46
C ASN A 121 13.58 12.63 0.26
#